data_AF-I4K6H0-F1
#
_entry.id   AF-I4K6H0-F1
#
_cell.length_a   1.000
_cell.length_b   1.000
_cell.length_c   1.000
_cell.angle_alpha   90.00
_cell.angle_beta   90.00
_cell.angle_gamma   90.00
#
_symmetry.space_group_name_H-M   'P 1'
#
loop_
_entity.id
_entity.type
_entity.pdbx_description
1 polymer ?
#
loop_
_entity_poly.entity_id
_entity_poly.type
_entity_poly.pdbx_seq_one_letter_code
_entity_poly.pdbx_strand_id
1 'polypeptide(L)'
;MLKMSDDLSPKSLMNEKSLWDIYIQARRIPFNRFNFWATLFVLVAVALQYCMLEISLDEKLKIVREFSTMALGVVVSVLGFILAGFTIFATISQPEMLVAMSKYRHDVSQLSYLKNNFFTFMRVFIYYLLYTVFCLMVIVFAVKGGLVHKLVMLSPISWKIAEWLVGAAYVGLYAGMFFLLMQLKSFIYNVYHSVMTAIRWKAIQ
;
A
#
# COMPACT_ATOMS: atom_id res chain seq x y z
N MET A 1 33.08 -18.34 14.46
CA MET A 1 33.28 -16.89 14.27
C MET A 1 32.11 -16.32 13.49
N LEU A 2 31.12 -15.74 14.17
CA LEU A 2 30.02 -15.03 13.52
C LEU A 2 30.59 -13.74 12.94
N LYS A 3 30.56 -13.61 11.61
CA LYS A 3 30.90 -12.38 10.89
C LYS A 3 30.00 -11.28 11.47
N MET A 4 30.55 -10.42 12.33
CA MET A 4 29.83 -9.30 12.93
C MET A 4 29.45 -8.38 11.76
N SER A 5 28.22 -8.54 11.28
CA SER A 5 27.80 -8.01 9.98
C SER A 5 27.82 -6.49 10.01
N ASP A 6 28.39 -5.88 8.97
CA ASP A 6 28.39 -4.45 8.64
C ASP A 6 27.05 -3.70 8.80
N ASP A 7 25.94 -4.42 9.02
CA ASP A 7 24.55 -3.96 9.16
C ASP A 7 24.22 -3.18 10.45
N LEU A 8 25.13 -3.13 11.43
CA LEU A 8 25.02 -2.25 12.60
C LEU A 8 25.84 -0.96 12.43
N SER A 9 26.60 -0.83 11.34
CA SER A 9 27.30 0.42 11.07
C SER A 9 26.28 1.54 10.84
N PRO A 10 26.51 2.77 11.34
CA PRO A 10 25.61 3.91 11.12
C PRO A 10 25.28 4.13 9.64
N LYS A 11 26.26 3.88 8.75
CA LYS A 11 26.07 3.92 7.30
C LYS A 11 25.03 2.91 6.82
N SER A 12 25.12 1.65 7.27
CA SER A 12 24.18 0.61 6.85
C SER A 12 22.75 0.82 7.37
N LEU A 13 22.58 1.44 8.55
CA LEU A 13 21.27 1.76 9.14
C LEU A 13 20.62 2.99 8.51
N MET A 14 21.42 3.90 7.93
CA MET A 14 20.97 5.14 7.29
C MET A 14 21.17 5.15 5.77
N ASN A 15 21.30 3.97 5.15
CA ASN A 15 21.54 3.88 3.70
C ASN A 15 20.33 4.37 2.88
N GLU A 16 19.13 4.26 3.45
CA GLU A 16 17.88 4.66 2.82
C GLU A 16 17.64 6.17 3.03
N LYS A 17 17.74 6.96 1.95
CA LYS A 17 17.60 8.43 2.00
C LYS A 17 16.19 8.92 1.64
N SER A 18 15.37 8.07 1.04
CA SER A 18 14.00 8.39 0.64
C SER A 18 13.03 7.22 0.87
N LEU A 19 11.74 7.52 0.95
CA LEU A 19 10.67 6.49 0.99
C LEU A 19 10.72 5.58 -0.24
N TRP A 20 11.20 6.11 -1.37
CA TRP A 20 11.36 5.34 -2.60
C TRP A 20 12.49 4.31 -2.49
N ASP A 21 13.61 4.66 -1.85
CA ASP A 21 14.70 3.71 -1.59
C ASP A 21 14.23 2.56 -0.68
N ILE A 22 13.45 2.90 0.35
CA ILE A 22 12.82 1.92 1.24
C ILE A 22 11.88 1.02 0.43
N TYR A 23 11.04 1.60 -0.43
CA TYR A 23 10.12 0.84 -1.27
C TYR A 23 10.84 -0.15 -2.18
N ILE A 24 11.89 0.29 -2.87
CA ILE A 24 12.68 -0.56 -3.77
C ILE A 24 13.24 -1.77 -3.01
N GLN A 25 13.80 -1.55 -1.83
CA GLN A 25 14.35 -2.64 -1.02
C GLN A 25 13.25 -3.54 -0.43
N ALA A 26 12.12 -2.97 -0.04
CA ALA A 26 10.96 -3.71 0.46
C ALA A 26 10.33 -4.65 -0.58
N ARG A 27 10.59 -4.45 -1.89
CA ARG A 27 10.14 -5.38 -2.95
C ARG A 27 10.79 -6.76 -2.89
N ARG A 28 11.92 -6.91 -2.18
CA ARG A 28 12.53 -8.23 -1.91
C ARG A 28 11.66 -9.10 -1.00
N ILE A 29 10.74 -8.50 -0.26
CA ILE A 29 9.81 -9.22 0.62
C ILE A 29 8.67 -9.75 -0.25
N PRO A 30 8.51 -11.07 -0.40
CA PRO A 30 7.52 -11.64 -1.30
C PRO A 30 6.11 -11.25 -0.87
N PHE A 31 5.22 -11.10 -1.86
CA PHE A 31 3.80 -10.95 -1.59
C PHE A 31 3.18 -12.28 -1.21
N ASN A 32 2.17 -12.21 -0.34
CA ASN A 32 1.32 -13.36 -0.08
C ASN A 32 0.54 -13.72 -1.36
N ARG A 33 0.71 -14.95 -1.87
CA ARG A 33 0.06 -15.43 -3.09
C ARG A 33 -1.46 -15.33 -3.01
N PHE A 34 -2.03 -15.58 -1.82
CA PHE A 34 -3.47 -15.43 -1.60
C PHE A 34 -3.94 -14.00 -1.84
N ASN A 35 -3.20 -13.00 -1.33
CA ASN A 35 -3.56 -11.60 -1.53
C ASN A 35 -3.52 -11.21 -3.01
N PHE A 36 -2.53 -11.71 -3.75
CA PHE A 36 -2.40 -11.45 -5.18
C PHE A 36 -3.60 -12.04 -5.95
N TRP A 37 -3.89 -13.33 -5.77
CA TRP A 37 -5.00 -14.00 -6.47
C TRP A 37 -6.36 -13.43 -6.09
N ALA A 38 -6.59 -13.12 -4.80
CA ALA A 38 -7.83 -12.49 -4.37
C ALA A 38 -8.01 -11.10 -4.98
N THR A 39 -6.94 -10.29 -5.04
CA THR A 39 -6.99 -8.96 -5.67
C THR A 39 -7.25 -9.08 -7.17
N LEU A 40 -6.59 -10.02 -7.85
CA LEU A 40 -6.80 -10.24 -9.28
C LEU A 40 -8.23 -10.67 -9.59
N PHE A 41 -8.80 -11.56 -8.78
CA PHE A 41 -10.20 -11.96 -8.90
C PHE A 41 -11.15 -10.76 -8.76
N VAL A 42 -10.96 -9.93 -7.72
CA VAL A 42 -11.78 -8.72 -7.53
C VAL A 42 -11.60 -7.73 -8.68
N LEU A 43 -10.39 -7.55 -9.19
CA LEU A 43 -10.13 -6.69 -10.34
C LEU A 43 -10.92 -7.14 -11.57
N VAL A 44 -10.90 -8.44 -11.88
CA VAL A 44 -11.65 -9.00 -13.00
C VAL A 44 -13.16 -8.88 -12.77
N ALA A 45 -13.64 -9.20 -11.56
CA ALA A 45 -15.06 -9.10 -11.22
C ALA A 45 -15.59 -7.66 -11.35
N VAL A 46 -14.83 -6.67 -10.87
CA VAL A 46 -15.18 -5.24 -10.98
C VAL A 46 -15.12 -4.76 -12.42
N ALA A 47 -14.14 -5.23 -13.21
CA ALA A 47 -14.06 -4.89 -14.63
C ALA A 47 -15.27 -5.45 -15.41
N LEU A 48 -15.66 -6.70 -15.15
CA LEU A 48 -16.86 -7.30 -15.72
C LEU A 48 -18.13 -6.55 -15.29
N GLN A 49 -18.23 -6.21 -14.01
CA GLN A 49 -19.34 -5.40 -13.48
C GLN A 49 -19.44 -4.06 -14.22
N TYR A 50 -18.32 -3.37 -14.47
CA TYR A 50 -18.31 -2.10 -15.20
C TYR A 50 -18.84 -2.26 -16.64
N CYS A 51 -18.45 -3.33 -17.33
CA CYS A 51 -18.88 -3.63 -18.70
C CYS A 51 -20.38 -4.00 -18.78
N MET A 52 -20.92 -4.64 -17.74
CA MET A 52 -22.35 -5.02 -17.66
C MET A 52 -23.24 -3.89 -17.11
N LEU A 53 -22.65 -2.79 -16.64
CA LEU A 53 -23.39 -1.69 -16.03
C LEU A 53 -24.00 -0.77 -17.11
N GLU A 54 -25.28 -0.98 -17.38
CA GLU A 54 -26.10 -0.21 -18.32
C GLU A 54 -26.62 1.10 -17.70
N ILE A 55 -25.70 1.98 -17.32
CA ILE A 55 -26.02 3.34 -16.84
C ILE A 55 -25.26 4.39 -17.65
N SER A 56 -25.71 5.63 -17.58
CA SER A 56 -25.09 6.73 -18.32
C SER A 56 -23.66 7.01 -17.84
N LEU A 57 -22.80 7.53 -18.73
CA LEU A 57 -21.42 7.90 -18.37
C LEU A 57 -21.38 8.96 -17.26
N ASP A 58 -22.35 9.88 -17.24
CA ASP A 58 -22.49 10.90 -16.20
C ASP A 58 -22.76 10.27 -14.83
N GLU A 59 -23.60 9.24 -14.75
CA GLU A 59 -23.85 8.49 -13.51
C GLU A 59 -22.61 7.69 -13.09
N LYS A 60 -21.91 7.04 -14.03
CA LYS A 60 -20.64 6.34 -13.74
C LYS A 60 -19.61 7.31 -13.16
N LEU A 61 -19.47 8.50 -13.74
CA LEU A 61 -18.57 9.55 -13.26
C LEU A 61 -18.94 10.02 -11.84
N LYS A 62 -20.24 10.19 -11.56
CA LYS A 62 -20.73 10.54 -10.23
C LYS A 62 -20.34 9.50 -9.19
N ILE A 63 -20.57 8.21 -9.48
CA ILE A 63 -20.20 7.09 -8.59
C ILE A 63 -18.70 7.09 -8.32
N VAL A 64 -17.86 7.25 -9.35
CA VAL A 64 -16.40 7.30 -9.22
C VAL A 64 -15.95 8.42 -8.29
N ARG A 65 -16.54 9.62 -8.40
CA ARG A 65 -16.21 10.78 -7.56
C ARG A 65 -16.65 10.60 -6.11
N GLU A 66 -17.89 10.15 -5.91
CA GLU A 66 -18.45 9.91 -4.57
C GLU A 66 -17.64 8.83 -3.85
N PHE A 67 -17.35 7.73 -4.53
CA PHE A 67 -16.51 6.67 -3.97
C PHE A 67 -15.10 7.15 -3.69
N SER A 68 -14.47 7.92 -4.58
CA SER A 68 -13.13 8.50 -4.32
C SER A 68 -13.11 9.37 -3.06
N THR A 69 -14.18 10.14 -2.84
CA THR A 69 -14.29 11.05 -1.69
C THR A 69 -14.46 10.26 -0.39
N MET A 70 -15.32 9.25 -0.40
CA MET A 70 -15.48 8.31 0.72
C MET A 70 -14.17 7.56 1.00
N ALA A 71 -13.56 6.99 -0.04
CA ALA A 71 -12.34 6.20 0.06
C ALA A 71 -11.16 7.05 0.59
N LEU A 72 -11.05 8.30 0.15
CA LEU A 72 -10.04 9.23 0.66
C LEU A 72 -10.15 9.38 2.19
N GLY A 73 -11.35 9.59 2.71
CA GLY A 73 -11.59 9.70 4.15
C GLY A 73 -11.14 8.44 4.90
N VAL A 74 -11.57 7.27 4.44
CA VAL A 74 -11.21 5.98 5.05
C VAL A 74 -9.69 5.75 5.03
N VAL A 75 -9.05 5.97 3.88
CA VAL A 75 -7.63 5.70 3.68
C VAL A 75 -6.76 6.66 4.49
N VAL A 76 -7.13 7.94 4.60
CA VAL A 76 -6.44 8.91 5.45
C VAL A 76 -6.57 8.54 6.93
N SER A 77 -7.76 8.11 7.38
CA SER A 77 -7.93 7.63 8.76
C SER A 77 -7.06 6.40 9.05
N VAL A 78 -7.03 5.42 8.15
CA VAL A 78 -6.18 4.23 8.30
C VAL A 78 -4.70 4.58 8.25
N LEU A 79 -4.26 5.53 7.41
CA LEU A 79 -2.89 6.05 7.42
C LEU A 79 -2.50 6.61 8.79
N GLY A 80 -3.39 7.39 9.42
CA GLY A 80 -3.20 7.88 10.78
C GLY A 80 -3.02 6.75 11.80
N PHE A 81 -3.85 5.71 11.71
CA PHE A 81 -3.73 4.53 12.58
C PHE A 81 -2.45 3.74 12.34
N ILE A 82 -2.03 3.57 11.07
CA ILE A 82 -0.76 2.90 10.74
C ILE A 82 0.42 3.68 11.32
N LEU A 83 0.41 5.02 11.19
CA LEU A 83 1.46 5.87 11.74
C LEU A 83 1.50 5.78 13.27
N ALA A 84 0.35 5.89 13.93
CA ALA A 84 0.27 5.77 15.39
C ALA A 84 0.73 4.38 15.86
N GLY A 85 0.29 3.31 15.19
CA GLY A 85 0.70 1.94 15.49
C GLY A 85 2.20 1.72 15.29
N PHE A 86 2.78 2.32 14.24
CA PHE A 86 4.22 2.31 14.02
C PHE A 86 4.97 3.05 15.15
N THR A 87 4.51 4.22 15.57
CA THR A 87 5.11 4.97 16.68
C THR A 87 5.09 4.16 17.97
N ILE A 88 3.94 3.56 18.32
CA ILE A 88 3.81 2.70 19.51
C ILE A 88 4.74 1.49 19.42
N PHE A 89 4.80 0.84 18.25
CA PHE A 89 5.70 -0.29 18.03
C PHE A 89 7.18 0.13 18.22
N ALA A 90 7.57 1.27 17.66
CA ALA A 90 8.94 1.78 17.76
C ALA A 90 9.32 2.20 19.19
N THR A 91 8.39 2.71 19.99
CA THR A 91 8.66 3.16 21.38
C THR A 91 8.61 2.04 22.40
N ILE A 92 7.72 1.06 22.25
CA ILE A 92 7.58 -0.08 23.17
C ILE A 92 8.66 -1.14 22.91
N SER A 93 9.16 -1.25 21.68
CA SER A 93 10.19 -2.23 21.34
C SER A 93 11.49 -1.96 22.12
N GLN A 94 11.92 -2.95 22.90
CA GLN A 94 13.15 -2.85 23.70
C GLN A 94 14.37 -2.70 22.76
N PRO A 95 15.27 -1.73 22.97
CA PRO A 95 16.44 -1.52 22.11
C PRO A 95 17.29 -2.79 21.93
N GLU A 96 17.44 -3.58 22.99
CA GLU A 96 18.17 -4.86 22.99
C GLU A 96 17.58 -5.87 22.01
N MET A 97 16.26 -5.92 21.90
CA MET A 97 15.55 -6.76 20.94
C MET A 97 15.77 -6.26 19.51
N LEU A 98 15.69 -4.95 19.27
CA LEU A 98 15.95 -4.38 17.94
C LEU A 98 17.38 -4.68 17.47
N VAL A 99 18.35 -4.62 18.39
CA VAL A 99 19.75 -4.99 18.15
C VAL A 99 19.93 -6.50 17.97
N ALA A 100 19.16 -7.34 18.68
CA ALA A 100 19.18 -8.78 18.45
C ALA A 100 18.62 -9.11 17.06
N MET A 101 17.50 -8.50 16.67
CA MET A 101 16.86 -8.69 15.36
C MET A 101 17.71 -8.16 14.20
N SER A 102 18.63 -7.21 14.44
CA SER A 102 19.55 -6.76 13.40
C SER A 102 20.65 -7.78 13.09
N LYS A 103 20.99 -8.66 14.06
CA LYS A 103 22.03 -9.69 13.91
C LYS A 103 21.58 -10.91 13.13
N TYR A 104 20.28 -11.19 13.09
CA TYR A 104 19.73 -12.33 12.35
C TYR A 104 19.17 -11.89 11.01
N ARG A 105 19.49 -12.67 9.96
CA ARG A 105 18.99 -12.49 8.60
C ARG A 105 17.71 -13.30 8.40
N HIS A 106 16.77 -12.73 7.69
CA HIS A 106 15.56 -13.43 7.27
C HIS A 106 15.89 -14.34 6.08
N ASP A 107 15.52 -15.62 6.16
CA ASP A 107 15.93 -16.66 5.19
C ASP A 107 15.53 -16.32 3.76
N VAL A 108 14.34 -15.76 3.59
CA VAL A 108 13.76 -15.42 2.27
C VAL A 108 14.23 -14.05 1.73
N SER A 109 14.14 -12.96 2.51
CA SER A 109 14.42 -11.61 2.01
C SER A 109 15.90 -11.22 2.09
N GLN A 110 16.73 -11.99 2.82
CA GLN A 110 18.14 -11.70 3.11
C GLN A 110 18.38 -10.35 3.81
N LEU A 111 17.31 -9.67 4.24
CA LEU A 111 17.36 -8.48 5.08
C LEU A 111 17.50 -8.91 6.54
N SER A 112 18.04 -8.05 7.39
CA SER A 112 17.94 -8.28 8.84
C SER A 112 16.46 -8.33 9.25
N TYR A 113 16.12 -9.11 10.28
CA TYR A 113 14.74 -9.18 10.77
C TYR A 113 14.21 -7.79 11.16
N LEU A 114 15.10 -6.93 11.68
CA LEU A 114 14.80 -5.52 11.95
C LEU A 114 14.35 -4.79 10.68
N LYS A 115 15.19 -4.76 9.63
CA LYS A 115 14.85 -4.07 8.38
C LYS A 115 13.62 -4.68 7.70
N ASN A 116 13.48 -6.00 7.73
CA ASN A 116 12.35 -6.71 7.15
C ASN A 116 11.01 -6.25 7.76
N ASN A 117 10.97 -6.10 9.09
CA ASN A 117 9.78 -5.61 9.78
C ASN A 117 9.53 -4.14 9.42
N PHE A 118 10.49 -3.24 9.62
CA PHE A 118 10.31 -1.81 9.34
C PHE A 118 9.94 -1.54 7.87
N PHE A 119 10.53 -2.26 6.92
CA PHE A 119 10.19 -2.13 5.50
C PHE A 119 8.80 -2.67 5.17
N THR A 120 8.33 -3.68 5.89
CA THR A 120 6.95 -4.15 5.77
C THR A 120 5.96 -3.08 6.23
N PHE A 121 6.21 -2.41 7.35
CA PHE A 121 5.41 -1.26 7.81
C PHE A 121 5.40 -0.14 6.76
N MET A 122 6.59 0.30 6.33
CA MET A 122 6.73 1.39 5.38
C MET A 122 6.10 1.08 4.02
N ARG A 123 6.18 -0.17 3.56
CA ARG A 123 5.56 -0.58 2.30
C ARG A 123 4.03 -0.44 2.32
N VAL A 124 3.39 -0.86 3.42
CA VAL A 124 1.93 -0.72 3.58
C VAL A 124 1.56 0.77 3.64
N PHE A 125 2.32 1.57 4.39
CA PHE A 125 2.15 3.02 4.42
C PHE A 125 2.23 3.66 3.03
N ILE A 126 3.22 3.29 2.23
CA ILE A 126 3.41 3.80 0.86
C ILE A 126 2.23 3.43 -0.05
N TYR A 127 1.68 2.22 0.04
CA TYR A 127 0.50 1.85 -0.76
C TYR A 127 -0.72 2.69 -0.43
N TYR A 128 -0.99 2.89 0.87
CA TYR A 128 -2.06 3.77 1.29
C TYR A 128 -1.83 5.22 0.83
N LEU A 129 -0.59 5.73 0.92
CA LEU A 129 -0.25 7.08 0.46
C LEU A 129 -0.45 7.27 -1.05
N LEU A 130 0.02 6.32 -1.87
CA LEU A 130 -0.17 6.37 -3.32
C LEU A 130 -1.65 6.31 -3.70
N TYR A 131 -2.44 5.51 -2.98
CA TYR A 131 -3.89 5.43 -3.21
C TYR A 131 -4.62 6.71 -2.79
N THR A 132 -4.20 7.37 -1.69
CA THR A 132 -4.68 8.71 -1.31
C THR A 132 -4.43 9.73 -2.42
N VAL A 133 -3.21 9.76 -2.97
CA VAL A 133 -2.87 10.63 -4.10
C VAL A 133 -3.73 10.30 -5.31
N PHE A 134 -3.92 9.02 -5.62
CA PHE A 134 -4.80 8.59 -6.71
C PHE A 134 -6.25 9.07 -6.51
N CYS A 135 -6.83 8.92 -5.31
CA CYS A 135 -8.17 9.43 -5.01
C CYS A 135 -8.26 10.96 -5.18
N LEU A 136 -7.24 11.71 -4.72
CA LEU A 136 -7.16 13.15 -4.92
C LEU A 136 -7.12 13.53 -6.40
N MET A 137 -6.33 12.81 -7.20
CA MET A 137 -6.29 13.03 -8.66
C MET A 137 -7.67 12.81 -9.27
N VAL A 138 -8.40 11.75 -8.89
CA VAL A 138 -9.76 11.52 -9.38
C VAL A 138 -10.70 12.65 -8.96
N ILE A 139 -10.70 13.08 -7.70
CA ILE A 139 -11.58 14.14 -7.21
C ILE A 139 -11.35 15.47 -7.96
N VAL A 140 -10.08 15.85 -8.13
CA VAL A 140 -9.66 17.12 -8.76
C VAL A 140 -9.89 17.10 -10.26
N PHE A 141 -9.52 16.01 -10.95
CA PHE A 141 -9.51 15.97 -12.41
C PHE A 141 -10.80 15.40 -13.03
N ALA A 142 -11.58 14.60 -12.32
CA ALA A 142 -12.82 14.00 -12.83
C ALA A 142 -14.03 14.96 -12.74
N VAL A 143 -13.83 16.28 -12.86
CA VAL A 143 -14.90 17.30 -12.83
C VAL A 143 -15.45 17.51 -14.23
N LYS A 144 -16.78 17.52 -14.39
CA LYS A 144 -17.44 17.87 -15.65
C LYS A 144 -17.07 19.31 -16.05
N GLY A 145 -16.50 19.49 -17.24
CA GLY A 145 -15.96 20.78 -17.70
C GLY A 145 -14.55 21.14 -17.19
N GLY A 146 -13.90 20.25 -16.42
CA GLY A 146 -12.52 20.42 -15.96
C GLY A 146 -11.46 20.26 -17.07
N LEU A 147 -10.18 20.39 -16.71
CA LEU A 147 -9.06 20.31 -17.66
C LEU A 147 -9.05 19.03 -18.48
N VAL A 148 -9.24 17.87 -17.84
CA VAL A 148 -9.30 16.57 -18.53
C VAL A 148 -10.48 16.50 -19.49
N HIS A 149 -11.65 16.97 -19.08
CA HIS A 149 -12.83 17.00 -19.94
C HIS A 149 -12.61 17.88 -21.19
N LYS A 150 -11.98 19.05 -21.03
CA LYS A 150 -11.64 19.94 -22.17
C LYS A 150 -10.60 19.33 -23.09
N LEU A 151 -9.58 18.68 -22.54
CA LEU A 151 -8.56 17.96 -23.33
C LEU A 151 -9.17 16.78 -24.10
N VAL A 152 -10.11 16.05 -23.49
CA VAL A 152 -10.80 14.94 -24.15
C VAL A 152 -11.72 15.43 -25.26
N MET A 153 -12.40 16.57 -25.09
CA MET A 153 -13.25 17.17 -26.12
C MET A 153 -12.50 17.69 -27.35
N LEU A 154 -11.19 17.96 -27.26
CA LEU A 154 -10.35 18.30 -28.41
C LEU A 154 -10.06 17.10 -29.32
N SER A 155 -10.28 15.87 -28.84
CA SER A 155 -10.06 14.66 -29.62
C SER A 155 -11.31 14.24 -30.40
N PRO A 156 -11.19 13.79 -31.67
CA PRO A 156 -12.31 13.26 -32.44
C PRO A 156 -12.90 11.95 -31.87
N ILE A 157 -12.23 11.32 -30.90
CA ILE A 157 -12.65 10.06 -30.24
C ILE A 157 -12.99 10.31 -28.76
N SER A 158 -13.45 11.52 -28.44
CA SER A 158 -13.71 11.99 -27.06
C SER A 158 -14.57 11.04 -26.22
N TRP A 159 -15.62 10.45 -26.80
CA TRP A 159 -16.54 9.56 -26.07
C TRP A 159 -15.88 8.27 -25.58
N LYS A 160 -15.11 7.58 -26.43
CA LYS A 160 -14.41 6.33 -26.04
C LYS A 160 -13.33 6.62 -25.01
N ILE A 161 -12.61 7.73 -25.17
CA ILE A 161 -11.55 8.12 -24.22
C ILE A 161 -12.15 8.41 -22.85
N ALA A 162 -13.28 9.13 -22.80
CA ALA A 162 -13.96 9.42 -21.54
C ALA A 162 -14.46 8.14 -20.86
N GLU A 163 -15.07 7.22 -21.62
CA GLU A 163 -15.53 5.93 -21.09
C GLU A 163 -14.37 5.08 -20.54
N TRP A 164 -13.26 4.98 -21.28
CA TRP A 164 -12.07 4.27 -20.82
C TRP A 164 -11.46 4.88 -19.56
N LEU A 165 -11.37 6.21 -19.47
CA LEU A 165 -10.84 6.89 -18.28
C LEU A 165 -11.73 6.67 -17.06
N VAL A 166 -13.05 6.77 -17.22
CA VAL A 166 -14.01 6.51 -16.14
C VAL A 166 -13.98 5.04 -15.72
N GLY A 167 -13.89 4.11 -16.69
CA GLY A 167 -13.76 2.68 -16.41
C GLY A 167 -12.46 2.33 -15.68
N ALA A 168 -11.33 2.87 -16.13
CA ALA A 168 -10.04 2.68 -15.46
C ALA A 168 -10.05 3.25 -14.03
N ALA A 169 -10.65 4.42 -13.82
CA ALA A 169 -10.82 5.00 -12.49
C ALA A 169 -11.74 4.14 -11.61
N TYR A 170 -12.89 3.70 -12.14
CA TYR A 170 -13.83 2.84 -11.44
C TYR A 170 -13.15 1.54 -10.97
N VAL A 171 -12.54 0.79 -11.90
CA VAL A 171 -11.85 -0.46 -11.58
C VAL A 171 -10.69 -0.21 -10.62
N GLY A 172 -9.88 0.82 -10.86
CA GLY A 172 -8.73 1.17 -10.04
C GLY A 172 -9.11 1.52 -8.59
N LEU A 173 -10.22 2.22 -8.38
CA LEU A 173 -10.71 2.56 -7.06
C LEU A 173 -11.20 1.33 -6.29
N TYR A 174 -12.13 0.56 -6.85
CA TYR A 174 -12.68 -0.60 -6.13
C TYR A 174 -11.64 -1.71 -5.92
N ALA A 175 -10.88 -2.06 -6.96
CA ALA A 175 -9.83 -3.06 -6.84
C ALA A 175 -8.68 -2.57 -5.96
N GLY A 176 -8.32 -1.27 -6.04
CA GLY A 176 -7.30 -0.66 -5.20
C GLY A 176 -7.70 -0.64 -3.73
N MET A 177 -8.95 -0.31 -3.41
CA MET A 177 -9.47 -0.35 -2.04
C MET A 177 -9.39 -1.78 -1.47
N PHE A 178 -9.82 -2.78 -2.25
CA PHE A 178 -9.70 -4.18 -1.83
C PHE A 178 -8.24 -4.60 -1.64
N PHE A 179 -7.35 -4.20 -2.55
CA PHE A 179 -5.92 -4.44 -2.41
C PHE A 179 -5.37 -3.86 -1.11
N LEU A 180 -5.73 -2.62 -0.76
CA LEU A 180 -5.32 -1.99 0.50
C LEU A 180 -5.81 -2.80 1.72
N LEU A 181 -7.07 -3.25 1.72
CA LEU A 181 -7.61 -4.10 2.79
C LEU A 181 -6.80 -5.41 2.94
N MET A 182 -6.41 -6.03 1.82
CA MET A 182 -5.57 -7.22 1.85
C MET A 182 -4.16 -6.94 2.40
N GLN A 183 -3.58 -5.79 2.05
CA GLN A 183 -2.30 -5.36 2.62
C GLN A 183 -2.42 -5.08 4.11
N LEU A 184 -3.50 -4.46 4.57
CA LEU A 184 -3.78 -4.22 5.98
C LEU A 184 -3.95 -5.53 6.76
N LYS A 185 -4.64 -6.52 6.19
CA LYS A 185 -4.76 -7.85 6.79
C LYS A 185 -3.38 -8.49 7.01
N SER A 186 -2.56 -8.51 5.97
CA SER A 186 -1.19 -9.07 6.05
C SER A 186 -0.30 -8.26 6.98
N PHE A 187 -0.48 -6.94 7.00
CA PHE A 187 0.21 -6.05 7.92
C PHE A 187 -0.06 -6.42 9.37
N ILE A 188 -1.33 -6.51 9.78
CA ILE A 188 -1.73 -6.86 11.15
C ILE A 188 -1.13 -8.21 11.55
N TYR A 189 -1.17 -9.21 10.65
CA TYR A 189 -0.56 -10.51 10.89
C TYR A 189 0.97 -10.42 11.07
N ASN A 190 1.66 -9.62 10.24
CA ASN A 190 3.10 -9.43 10.35
C ASN A 190 3.49 -8.71 11.65
N VAL A 191 2.70 -7.74 12.12
CA VAL A 191 2.90 -7.10 13.42
C VAL A 191 2.74 -8.12 14.55
N TYR A 192 1.66 -8.89 14.54
CA TYR A 192 1.43 -9.95 15.51
C TYR A 192 2.60 -10.94 15.55
N HIS A 193 3.01 -11.45 14.39
CA HIS A 193 4.11 -12.40 14.28
C HIS A 193 5.44 -11.80 14.79
N SER A 194 5.72 -10.54 14.47
CA SER A 194 6.90 -9.83 14.97
C SER A 194 6.90 -9.75 16.50
N VAL A 195 5.77 -9.37 17.11
CA VAL A 195 5.64 -9.25 18.58
C VAL A 195 5.74 -10.63 19.24
N MET A 196 5.11 -11.67 18.69
CA MET A 196 5.21 -13.03 19.24
C MET A 196 6.63 -13.58 19.13
N THR A 197 7.33 -13.32 18.02
CA THR A 197 8.73 -13.72 17.85
C THR A 197 9.63 -13.03 18.88
N ALA A 198 9.37 -11.75 19.11
CA ALA A 198 10.03 -10.93 20.12
C ALA A 198 9.84 -11.47 21.55
N ILE A 199 8.60 -11.80 21.94
CA ILE A 199 8.29 -12.39 23.26
C ILE A 199 8.93 -13.77 23.40
N ARG A 200 8.82 -14.62 22.37
CA ARG A 200 9.45 -15.95 22.36
C ARG A 200 10.96 -15.86 22.56
N TRP A 201 11.62 -14.88 21.94
CA TRP A 201 13.06 -14.67 22.13
C TRP A 201 13.40 -14.35 23.58
N LYS A 202 12.62 -13.45 24.19
CA LYS A 202 12.79 -13.05 25.59
C LYS A 202 12.49 -14.19 26.58
N ALA A 203 11.59 -15.11 26.23
CA ALA A 203 11.28 -16.28 27.05
C ALA A 203 12.33 -17.40 26.96
N ILE A 204 13.19 -17.37 25.93
CA ILE A 204 14.29 -18.35 25.74
C ILE A 204 15.60 -17.85 26.38
N GLN A 205 15.74 -16.55 26.62
CA GLN A 205 16.83 -15.95 27.40
C GLN A 205 16.56 -16.05 28.90
#